data_AF-A0A7C7QSP1-F1
#
_entry.id   AF-A0A7C7QSP1-F1
#
_cell.length_a   1.000
_cell.length_b   1.000
_cell.length_c   1.000
_cell.angle_alpha   90.00
_cell.angle_beta   90.00
_cell.angle_gamma   90.00
#
_symmetry.space_group_name_H-M   'P 1'
#
loop_
_entity.id
_entity.type
_entity.pdbx_description
1 polymer ?
#
loop_
_entity_poly.entity_id
_entity_poly.type
_entity_poly.pdbx_seq_one_letter_code
_entity_poly.pdbx_strand_id
1 'polypeptide(L)'
;MSKVIFPPPSLSYRELVKNKPKEVAKELEAIFLKEILKEAFKPMLSEKGFTTRLYYDTFLDGVSEKLASAGGVGIAKFLLEHYFKSEE
;
A
#
# COMPACT_ATOMS: atom_id res chain seq x y z
N MET A 1 22.24 -28.33 -33.87
CA MET A 1 21.24 -27.49 -33.18
C MET A 1 21.97 -26.57 -32.21
N SER A 2 22.02 -25.27 -32.49
CA SER A 2 22.63 -24.29 -31.60
C SER A 2 21.74 -24.10 -30.36
N LYS A 3 22.34 -24.20 -29.18
CA LYS A 3 21.67 -23.90 -27.90
C LYS A 3 21.31 -22.42 -27.90
N VAL A 4 20.02 -22.10 -27.98
CA VAL A 4 19.51 -20.74 -27.76
C VAL A 4 19.67 -20.46 -26.27
N ILE A 5 20.65 -19.64 -25.91
CA ILE A 5 20.85 -19.16 -24.55
C ILE A 5 19.93 -17.95 -24.40
N PHE A 6 18.84 -18.11 -23.66
CA PHE A 6 18.02 -16.97 -23.27
C PHE A 6 18.80 -16.15 -22.23
N PRO A 7 18.98 -14.83 -22.43
CA PRO A 7 19.52 -13.99 -21.37
C PRO A 7 18.58 -14.05 -20.15
N PRO A 8 19.12 -14.00 -18.92
CA PRO A 8 18.27 -13.85 -17.75
C PRO A 8 17.38 -12.61 -17.95
N PRO A 9 16.11 -12.64 -17.53
CA PRO A 9 15.18 -11.54 -17.75
C PRO A 9 15.83 -10.24 -17.28
N SER A 10 15.90 -9.26 -18.18
CA SER A 10 16.47 -7.96 -17.88
C SER A 10 15.55 -7.29 -16.86
N LEU A 11 16.00 -7.30 -15.60
CA LEU A 11 15.38 -6.65 -14.46
C LEU A 11 14.22 -7.45 -13.84
N SER A 12 14.50 -8.08 -12.71
CA SER A 12 13.43 -8.46 -11.77
C SER A 12 12.62 -7.21 -11.41
N TYR A 13 11.31 -7.31 -11.19
CA TYR A 13 10.48 -6.18 -10.73
C TYR A 13 11.10 -5.45 -9.51
N ARG A 14 11.83 -6.21 -8.67
CA ARG A 14 12.65 -5.71 -7.55
C ARG A 14 13.82 -4.80 -7.94
N GLU A 15 14.38 -4.97 -9.13
CA GLU A 15 15.48 -4.15 -9.64
C GLU A 15 14.97 -2.88 -10.33
N LEU A 16 13.74 -2.91 -10.88
CA LEU A 16 13.04 -1.74 -11.44
C LEU A 16 12.48 -0.83 -10.33
N VAL A 17 11.85 -1.43 -9.32
CA VAL A 17 11.40 -0.75 -8.11
C VAL A 17 12.61 -0.66 -7.19
N LYS A 18 13.45 0.36 -7.36
CA LYS A 18 14.48 0.74 -6.37
C LYS A 18 13.99 0.40 -4.97
N ASN A 19 14.68 -0.51 -4.27
CA ASN A 19 14.41 -1.00 -2.92
C ASN A 19 14.05 0.13 -1.95
N LYS A 20 12.78 0.51 -1.90
CA LYS A 20 12.27 1.50 -0.95
C LYS A 20 11.26 0.83 -0.03
N PRO A 21 11.71 -0.12 0.81
CA PRO A 21 10.84 -0.89 1.70
C PRO A 21 10.02 0.04 2.60
N LYS A 22 10.55 1.22 2.92
CA LYS A 22 9.86 2.25 3.71
C LYS A 22 8.68 2.90 2.98
N GLU A 23 8.78 3.13 1.68
CA GLU A 23 7.66 3.67 0.89
C GLU A 23 6.58 2.59 0.74
N VAL A 24 6.98 1.37 0.38
CA VAL A 24 6.06 0.22 0.26
C VAL A 24 5.32 -0.07 1.57
N ALA A 25 6.03 -0.09 2.69
CA ALA A 25 5.41 -0.35 4.00
C ALA A 25 4.41 0.74 4.41
N LYS A 26 4.69 2.01 4.05
CA LYS A 26 3.76 3.13 4.29
C LYS A 26 2.53 3.08 3.40
N GLU A 27 2.70 2.76 2.12
CA GLU A 27 1.58 2.60 1.18
C GLU A 27 0.66 1.46 1.63
N LEU A 28 1.23 0.34 2.06
CA LEU A 28 0.47 -0.79 2.60
C LEU A 28 -0.33 -0.38 3.84
N GLU A 29 0.29 0.35 4.77
CA GLU A 29 -0.42 0.87 5.95
C GLU A 29 -1.55 1.85 5.57
N ALA A 30 -1.34 2.71 4.57
CA ALA A 30 -2.38 3.61 4.06
C ALA A 30 -3.57 2.84 3.47
N ILE A 31 -3.31 1.80 2.67
CA ILE A 31 -4.37 0.94 2.10
C ILE A 31 -5.15 0.26 3.23
N PHE A 32 -4.46 -0.28 4.22
CA PHE A 32 -5.09 -0.94 5.36
C PHE A 32 -5.97 0.01 6.17
N LEU A 33 -5.46 1.23 6.45
CA LEU A 33 -6.23 2.27 7.13
C LEU A 33 -7.45 2.70 6.31
N LYS A 34 -7.34 2.80 4.98
CA LYS A 34 -8.48 3.11 4.11
C LYS A 34 -9.59 2.09 4.30
N GLU A 35 -9.29 0.79 4.26
CA GLU A 35 -10.30 -0.25 4.39
C GLU A 35 -10.96 -0.28 5.77
N ILE A 36 -10.20 -0.06 6.84
CA ILE A 36 -10.77 0.09 8.19
C ILE A 36 -11.76 1.27 8.22
N LEU A 37 -11.34 2.42 7.68
CA LEU A 37 -12.17 3.61 7.65
C LEU A 37 -13.41 3.41 6.77
N LYS A 38 -13.29 2.70 5.65
CA LYS A 38 -14.44 2.36 4.78
C LYS A 38 -15.46 1.51 5.51
N GLU A 39 -15.03 0.47 6.21
CA GLU A 39 -15.96 -0.36 7.01
C GLU A 39 -16.60 0.45 8.15
N ALA A 40 -15.84 1.34 8.82
CA ALA A 40 -16.38 2.21 9.85
C ALA A 40 -17.44 3.21 9.32
N PHE A 41 -17.23 3.75 8.11
CA PHE A 41 -18.15 4.72 7.48
C PHE A 41 -19.30 4.05 6.71
N LYS A 42 -19.26 2.73 6.50
CA LYS A 42 -20.26 1.98 5.75
C LYS A 42 -21.71 2.20 6.21
N PRO A 43 -22.03 2.25 7.53
CA PRO A 43 -23.39 2.53 7.99
C PRO A 43 -23.89 3.93 7.60
N MET A 44 -22.98 4.91 7.53
CA MET A 44 -23.30 6.29 7.16
C MET A 44 -23.48 6.46 5.63
N LEU A 45 -22.77 5.65 4.84
CA LEU A 45 -22.72 5.73 3.39
C LEU A 45 -23.72 4.80 2.68
N SER A 46 -24.32 3.85 3.40
CA SER A 46 -25.26 2.85 2.87
C SER A 46 -26.49 3.45 2.18
N GLU A 47 -27.00 4.58 2.67
CA GLU A 47 -28.18 5.25 2.08
C GLU A 47 -27.82 6.40 1.13
N LYS A 48 -26.53 6.66 0.90
CA LYS A 48 -26.06 7.77 0.07
C LYS A 48 -25.97 7.37 -1.40
N GLY A 49 -26.20 8.36 -2.27
CA GLY A 49 -26.04 8.20 -3.72
C GLY A 49 -24.60 7.93 -4.14
N PHE A 50 -24.42 7.38 -5.34
CA PHE A 50 -23.12 6.99 -5.88
C PHE A 50 -22.07 8.11 -5.84
N THR A 51 -22.43 9.33 -6.23
CA THR A 51 -21.53 10.49 -6.24
C THR A 51 -21.03 10.84 -4.86
N THR A 52 -21.90 10.77 -3.84
CA THR A 52 -21.51 10.97 -2.45
C THR A 52 -20.55 9.88 -1.99
N ARG A 53 -20.83 8.61 -2.29
CA ARG A 53 -19.92 7.50 -1.94
C ARG A 53 -18.54 7.67 -2.58
N LEU A 54 -18.47 8.09 -3.84
CA LEU A 54 -17.20 8.36 -4.52
C LEU A 54 -16.42 9.49 -3.86
N TYR A 55 -17.09 10.60 -3.52
CA TYR A 55 -16.47 11.70 -2.78
C TYR A 55 -15.87 11.22 -1.46
N TYR A 56 -16.62 10.42 -0.70
CA TYR A 56 -16.11 9.87 0.55
C TYR A 56 -14.97 8.87 0.33
N ASP A 57 -14.98 8.05 -0.72
CA ASP A 57 -13.85 7.16 -1.01
C ASP A 57 -12.56 7.95 -1.28
N THR A 58 -12.61 9.02 -2.07
CA THR A 58 -11.48 9.92 -2.31
C THR A 58 -11.05 10.68 -1.06
N PHE A 59 -12.01 11.09 -0.22
CA PHE A 59 -11.69 11.70 1.07
C PHE A 59 -10.95 10.71 1.98
N LEU A 60 -11.40 9.46 2.06
CA LEU A 60 -10.77 8.43 2.87
C LEU A 60 -9.39 8.04 2.36
N ASP A 61 -9.14 8.10 1.04
CA ASP A 61 -7.79 8.00 0.46
C ASP A 61 -6.85 9.07 1.03
N GLY A 62 -7.27 10.34 0.97
CA GLY A 62 -6.43 11.42 1.47
C GLY A 62 -6.17 11.33 2.97
N VAL A 63 -7.18 10.94 3.75
CA VAL A 63 -7.05 10.75 5.20
C VAL A 63 -6.12 9.58 5.53
N SER A 64 -6.27 8.44 4.86
CA SER A 64 -5.46 7.26 5.14
C SER A 64 -3.98 7.47 4.81
N GLU A 65 -3.67 8.12 3.69
CA GLU A 65 -2.29 8.49 3.33
C GLU A 65 -1.66 9.44 4.35
N LYS A 66 -2.43 10.43 4.83
CA LYS A 66 -1.96 11.37 5.86
C LYS A 66 -1.75 10.68 7.21
N LEU A 67 -2.64 9.78 7.61
CA LEU A 67 -2.49 9.02 8.85
C LEU A 67 -1.26 8.10 8.80
N ALA A 68 -1.07 7.35 7.72
CA ALA A 68 0.12 6.52 7.51
C ALA A 68 1.41 7.38 7.51
N SER A 69 1.36 8.57 6.91
CA SER A 69 2.50 9.50 6.89
C SER A 69 2.83 10.09 8.25
N ALA A 70 1.83 10.29 9.12
CA ALA A 70 1.98 10.89 10.45
C ALA A 70 2.43 9.88 11.54
N GLY A 71 2.63 8.62 11.19
CA GLY A 71 3.09 7.57 12.11
C GLY A 71 2.19 6.32 12.13
N GLY A 72 0.99 6.41 11.53
CA GLY A 72 0.11 5.27 11.30
C GLY A 72 -0.30 4.55 12.59
N VAL A 73 -0.49 3.24 12.47
CA VAL A 73 -0.81 2.32 13.58
C VAL A 73 0.36 1.39 13.92
N GLY A 74 1.49 1.55 13.23
CA GLY A 74 2.73 0.81 13.48
C GLY A 74 2.96 -0.37 12.57
N ILE A 75 2.10 -0.61 11.58
CA ILE A 75 2.26 -1.71 10.60
C ILE A 75 3.49 -1.46 9.73
N ALA A 76 3.66 -0.22 9.26
CA ALA A 76 4.83 0.12 8.45
C ALA A 76 6.14 -0.09 9.23
N LYS A 77 6.15 0.26 10.52
CA LYS A 77 7.29 0.05 11.41
C LYS A 77 7.57 -1.44 11.62
N PHE A 78 6.55 -2.23 11.92
CA PHE A 78 6.66 -3.68 12.10
C PHE A 78 7.24 -4.38 10.86
N LEU A 79 6.74 -4.04 9.66
CA LEU A 79 7.23 -4.61 8.41
C LEU A 79 8.70 -4.27 8.17
N LEU A 80 9.10 -3.02 8.42
CA LEU A 80 10.49 -2.60 8.31
C LEU A 80 11.41 -3.33 9.30
N GLU A 81 10.97 -3.51 10.54
CA GLU A 81 11.77 -4.12 11.60
C GLU A 81 11.94 -5.63 11.45
N HIS A 82 10.92 -6.34 10.94
CA HIS A 82 10.91 -7.80 10.94
C HIS A 82 11.08 -8.45 9.56
N TYR A 83 10.63 -7.80 8.49
CA TYR A 83 10.66 -8.38 7.15
C TYR A 83 11.81 -7.84 6.32
N PHE A 84 12.05 -6.53 6.36
CA PHE A 84 13.10 -5.90 5.54
C PHE A 84 14.46 -5.86 6.23
N LYS A 85 14.52 -5.99 7.57
CA LYS A 85 15.78 -6.06 8.32
C LYS A 85 16.36 -7.48 8.40
N SER A 86 15.58 -8.52 8.11
CA SER A 86 16.06 -9.92 8.14
C SER A 86 16.82 -10.36 6.89
N GLU A 87 16.97 -9.47 5.89
CA GLU A 87 17.71 -9.73 4.65
C GLU A 87 19.16 -9.18 4.66
N GLU A 88 19.62 -8.59 5.78
CA GLU A 88 21.05 -8.28 6.07
C GLU A 88 21.68 -9.32 7.01
#